data_AF-A0A7K2QAV6-F1
#
_entry.id   AF-A0A7K2QAV6-F1
#
_cell.length_a   1.000
_cell.length_b   1.000
_cell.length_c   1.000
_cell.angle_alpha   90.00
_cell.angle_beta   90.00
_cell.angle_gamma   90.00
#
_symmetry.space_group_name_H-M   'P 1'
#
loop_
_entity.id
_entity.type
_entity.pdbx_description
1 polymer ?
#
loop_
_entity_poly.entity_id
_entity_poly.type
_entity_poly.pdbx_seq_one_letter_code
_entity_poly.pdbx_strand_id
1 'polypeptide(L)'
;AAPDGRRPAPLASAGALAYALLGPDAAAPTHHGVLQIVTVVVTAALAGIVPHIARGRAPAADHLARRALTVAFAAACFQPLYNSGRLEQGFGQGPYLVLYLLLLLGLTALCDAVLAAALAAARTGWPYGPLLRDELRAQLGIGSAICATGVVMTLGVAVAGLWALPVFCVPLLLTQLSFHRIAAIRTTYRQTITSLARATEIAGYTRPGHSRRVAALSCAVGRELGLSERELTVLEYAALMHDIGQLSLVDPVRAGATAGLPPAEA
;
A
#
# COMPACT_ATOMS: atom_id res chain seq x y z
N ALA A 1 2.47 -17.85 6.73
CA ALA A 1 2.49 -17.27 5.38
C ALA A 1 2.67 -15.76 5.50
N ALA A 2 3.70 -15.18 4.88
CA ALA A 2 3.84 -13.73 4.82
C ALA A 2 2.71 -13.17 3.92
N PRO A 3 2.07 -12.04 4.27
CA PRO A 3 1.10 -11.43 3.39
C PRO A 3 1.86 -10.75 2.25
N ASP A 4 2.19 -11.51 1.20
CA ASP A 4 2.87 -11.04 -0.01
C ASP A 4 1.91 -10.20 -0.92
N GLY A 5 0.91 -9.56 -0.31
CA GLY A 5 -0.27 -9.03 -0.99
C GLY A 5 -0.25 -7.53 -1.32
N ARG A 6 0.73 -6.75 -0.85
CA ARG A 6 0.85 -5.32 -1.19
C ARG A 6 2.19 -5.05 -1.85
N ARG A 7 2.29 -5.32 -3.15
CA ARG A 7 3.37 -4.72 -3.95
C ARG A 7 2.82 -3.46 -4.60
N PRO A 8 3.12 -2.27 -4.05
CA PRO A 8 2.78 -1.04 -4.75
C PRO A 8 3.48 -1.05 -6.11
N ALA A 9 2.72 -0.81 -7.17
CA ALA A 9 3.23 -0.66 -8.53
C ALA A 9 3.11 0.81 -8.94
N PRO A 10 3.89 1.73 -8.32
CA PRO A 10 3.69 3.17 -8.42
C PRO A 10 3.83 3.65 -9.87
N LEU A 11 4.75 3.05 -10.63
CA LEU A 11 5.02 3.38 -12.02
C LEU A 11 3.80 3.16 -12.93
N ALA A 12 3.16 2.01 -12.79
CA ALA A 12 2.00 1.68 -13.59
C ALA A 12 0.73 2.42 -13.13
N SER A 13 0.63 2.82 -11.85
CA SER A 13 -0.46 3.68 -11.38
C SER A 13 -0.30 5.13 -11.87
N ALA A 14 0.91 5.67 -11.79
CA ALA A 14 1.22 7.01 -12.29
C ALA A 14 1.01 7.11 -13.81
N GLY A 15 1.48 6.12 -14.58
CA GLY A 15 1.28 6.09 -16.03
C GLY A 15 -0.19 5.98 -16.43
N ALA A 16 -0.98 5.15 -15.72
CA ALA A 16 -2.41 5.02 -16.02
C ALA A 16 -3.20 6.29 -15.67
N LEU A 17 -2.88 6.95 -14.56
CA LEU A 17 -3.48 8.24 -14.21
C LEU A 17 -3.07 9.35 -15.17
N ALA A 18 -1.80 9.39 -15.59
CA ALA A 18 -1.32 10.35 -16.58
C ALA A 18 -2.06 10.18 -17.92
N TYR A 19 -2.30 8.94 -18.36
CA TYR A 19 -3.09 8.69 -19.57
C TYR A 19 -4.56 9.07 -19.40
N ALA A 20 -5.16 8.83 -18.23
CA ALA A 20 -6.55 9.21 -17.96
C ALA A 20 -6.77 10.73 -17.95
N LEU A 21 -5.76 11.48 -17.51
CA LEU A 21 -5.77 12.95 -17.40
C LEU A 21 -5.13 13.64 -18.60
N LEU A 22 -4.79 12.90 -19.66
CA LEU A 22 -4.11 13.45 -20.82
C LEU A 22 -5.02 14.46 -21.54
N GLY A 23 -4.49 15.68 -21.72
CA GLY A 23 -5.14 16.80 -22.39
C GLY A 23 -4.53 17.08 -23.77
N PRO A 24 -4.38 18.35 -24.20
CA PRO A 24 -3.80 18.69 -25.49
C PRO A 24 -2.30 18.37 -25.51
N ASP A 25 -1.83 17.73 -26.59
CA ASP A 25 -0.41 17.48 -26.82
C ASP A 25 0.08 18.38 -27.95
N ALA A 26 1.14 19.17 -27.71
CA ALA A 26 1.76 20.06 -28.69
C ALA A 26 0.78 20.87 -29.58
N ALA A 27 -0.27 21.44 -28.99
CA ALA A 27 -1.35 22.22 -29.64
C ALA A 27 -2.35 21.44 -30.51
N ALA A 28 -2.30 20.11 -30.55
CA ALA A 28 -3.36 19.28 -31.10
C ALA A 28 -4.34 18.82 -29.98
N PRO A 29 -5.66 19.04 -30.12
CA PRO A 29 -6.62 18.49 -29.17
C PRO A 29 -6.62 16.97 -29.27
N THR A 30 -6.54 16.30 -28.11
CA THR A 30 -6.67 14.85 -28.07
C THR A 30 -8.11 14.48 -27.73
N HIS A 31 -8.67 13.46 -28.39
CA HIS A 31 -10.02 12.99 -28.09
C HIS A 31 -9.93 11.53 -27.65
N HIS A 32 -9.90 11.33 -26.34
CA HIS A 32 -9.86 10.00 -25.74
C HIS A 32 -11.18 9.71 -25.03
N GLY A 33 -11.86 8.65 -25.47
CA GLY A 33 -13.06 8.16 -24.77
C GLY A 33 -12.69 7.45 -23.46
N VAL A 34 -13.57 7.54 -22.45
CA VAL A 34 -13.38 6.82 -21.17
C VAL A 34 -13.17 5.32 -21.39
N LEU A 35 -13.96 4.71 -22.30
CA LEU A 35 -13.84 3.29 -22.64
C LEU A 35 -12.50 2.95 -23.31
N GLN A 36 -11.95 3.84 -24.13
CA GLN A 36 -10.64 3.66 -24.74
C GLN A 36 -9.54 3.65 -23.66
N ILE A 37 -9.57 4.61 -22.75
CA ILE A 37 -8.61 4.70 -21.65
C ILE A 37 -8.63 3.44 -20.79
N VAL A 38 -9.83 3.01 -20.38
CA VAL A 38 -10.00 1.79 -19.60
C VAL A 38 -9.48 0.57 -20.37
N THR A 39 -9.77 0.45 -21.65
CA THR A 39 -9.30 -0.67 -22.48
C THR A 39 -7.77 -0.70 -22.59
N VAL A 40 -7.12 0.45 -22.83
CA VAL A 40 -5.66 0.54 -22.91
C VAL A 40 -5.03 0.18 -21.57
N VAL A 41 -5.56 0.68 -20.46
CA VAL A 41 -5.01 0.40 -19.13
C VAL A 41 -5.21 -1.06 -18.73
N VAL A 42 -6.38 -1.65 -19.03
CA VAL A 42 -6.65 -3.07 -18.78
C VAL A 42 -5.75 -3.96 -19.64
N THR A 43 -5.60 -3.66 -20.94
CA THR A 43 -4.71 -4.45 -21.82
C THR A 43 -3.25 -4.35 -21.41
N ALA A 44 -2.76 -3.16 -21.06
CA ALA A 44 -1.41 -2.97 -20.51
C ALA A 44 -1.21 -3.72 -19.19
N ALA A 45 -2.22 -3.71 -18.30
CA ALA A 45 -2.17 -4.42 -17.03
C ALA A 45 -2.15 -5.95 -17.24
N LEU A 46 -2.94 -6.47 -18.18
CA LEU A 46 -2.94 -7.88 -18.56
C LEU A 46 -1.60 -8.30 -19.18
N ALA A 47 -1.01 -7.49 -20.05
CA ALA A 47 0.32 -7.74 -20.60
C ALA A 47 1.40 -7.79 -19.50
N GLY A 48 1.31 -6.92 -18.49
CA GLY A 48 2.20 -6.92 -17.33
C GLY A 48 2.09 -8.17 -16.44
N ILE A 49 0.97 -8.88 -16.49
CA ILE A 49 0.74 -10.13 -15.76
C ILE A 49 1.41 -11.34 -16.43
N VAL A 50 1.58 -11.33 -17.76
CA VAL A 50 2.20 -12.43 -18.53
C VAL A 50 3.54 -12.93 -17.93
N PRO A 51 4.53 -12.06 -17.62
CA PRO A 51 5.78 -12.51 -17.01
C PRO A 51 5.64 -13.02 -15.57
N HIS A 52 4.53 -12.74 -14.88
CA HIS A 52 4.24 -13.29 -13.55
C HIS A 52 3.69 -14.71 -13.65
N ILE A 53 2.78 -14.96 -14.61
CA ILE A 53 2.24 -16.28 -14.91
C ILE A 53 3.36 -17.20 -15.41
N ALA A 54 4.22 -16.71 -16.30
CA ALA A 54 5.37 -17.47 -16.81
C ALA A 54 6.35 -17.91 -15.70
N ARG A 55 6.35 -17.22 -14.54
CA ARG A 55 7.15 -17.56 -13.36
C ARG A 55 6.37 -18.36 -12.31
N GLY A 56 5.18 -18.86 -12.65
CA GLY A 56 4.33 -19.69 -11.77
C GLY A 56 3.70 -18.92 -10.60
N ARG A 57 3.59 -17.59 -10.68
CA ARG A 57 2.96 -16.78 -9.63
C ARG A 57 1.51 -16.49 -9.99
N ALA A 58 0.61 -16.68 -9.02
CA ALA A 58 -0.80 -16.34 -9.19
C ALA A 58 -0.96 -14.82 -9.38
N PRO A 59 -1.71 -14.36 -10.40
CA PRO A 59 -1.99 -12.95 -10.59
C PRO A 59 -2.91 -12.42 -9.49
N ALA A 60 -2.57 -11.25 -8.95
CA ALA A 60 -3.41 -10.57 -7.98
C ALA A 60 -4.52 -9.79 -8.71
N ALA A 61 -5.62 -10.48 -9.03
CA ALA A 61 -6.78 -9.92 -9.74
C ALA A 61 -7.33 -8.65 -9.06
N ASP A 62 -7.28 -8.58 -7.72
CA ASP A 62 -7.74 -7.43 -6.94
C ASP A 62 -7.00 -6.14 -7.28
N HIS A 63 -5.69 -6.22 -7.54
CA HIS A 63 -4.90 -5.04 -7.88
C HIS A 63 -5.24 -4.51 -9.27
N LEU A 64 -5.55 -5.42 -10.20
CA LEU A 64 -5.97 -5.05 -11.54
C LEU A 64 -7.37 -4.44 -11.52
N ALA A 65 -8.31 -5.04 -10.79
CA ALA A 65 -9.67 -4.52 -10.61
C ALA A 65 -9.65 -3.14 -9.93
N ARG A 66 -8.93 -2.99 -8.81
CA ARG A 66 -8.74 -1.71 -8.12
C ARG A 66 -8.19 -0.65 -9.07
N ARG A 67 -7.11 -0.94 -9.79
CA ARG A 67 -6.50 0.02 -10.73
C ARG A 67 -7.44 0.39 -11.88
N ALA A 68 -8.13 -0.59 -12.47
CA ALA A 68 -9.05 -0.32 -13.56
C ALA A 68 -10.20 0.59 -13.11
N LEU A 69 -10.76 0.34 -11.92
CA LEU A 69 -11.84 1.14 -11.35
C LEU A 69 -11.39 2.57 -11.00
N THR A 70 -10.21 2.74 -10.43
CA THR A 70 -9.71 4.08 -10.06
C THR A 70 -9.36 4.92 -11.28
N VAL A 71 -8.78 4.31 -12.30
CA VAL A 71 -8.51 4.96 -13.58
C VAL A 71 -9.80 5.28 -14.33
N ALA A 72 -10.78 4.35 -14.34
CA ALA A 72 -12.09 4.59 -14.93
C ALA A 72 -12.79 5.78 -14.27
N PHE A 73 -12.73 5.86 -12.94
CA PHE A 73 -13.26 6.99 -12.17
C PHE A 73 -12.57 8.31 -12.56
N ALA A 74 -11.23 8.35 -12.58
CA ALA A 74 -10.47 9.53 -13.00
C ALA A 74 -10.84 9.98 -14.42
N ALA A 75 -10.89 9.05 -15.37
CA ALA A 75 -11.22 9.32 -16.76
C ALA A 75 -12.67 9.79 -16.93
N ALA A 76 -13.63 9.19 -16.21
CA ALA A 76 -15.04 9.57 -16.25
C ALA A 76 -15.28 10.99 -15.73
N CYS A 77 -14.51 11.43 -14.74
CA CYS A 77 -14.58 12.79 -14.23
C CYS A 77 -13.86 13.82 -15.12
N PHE A 78 -12.75 13.45 -15.77
CA PHE A 78 -11.95 14.39 -16.56
C PHE A 78 -12.37 14.51 -18.03
N GLN A 79 -12.48 13.38 -18.73
CA GLN A 79 -12.59 13.36 -20.20
C GLN A 79 -13.88 13.96 -20.75
N PRO A 80 -15.08 13.78 -20.16
CA PRO A 80 -16.29 14.41 -20.66
C PRO A 80 -16.24 15.95 -20.60
N LEU A 81 -15.67 16.51 -19.54
CA LEU A 81 -15.53 17.97 -19.36
C LEU A 81 -14.46 18.55 -20.30
N TYR A 82 -13.39 17.79 -20.55
CA TYR A 82 -12.34 18.15 -21.51
C TYR A 82 -12.87 18.11 -22.95
N ASN A 83 -13.44 16.98 -23.38
CA ASN A 83 -13.95 16.80 -24.74
C ASN A 83 -15.10 17.74 -25.09
N SER A 84 -15.88 18.21 -24.10
CA SER A 84 -16.96 19.17 -24.33
C SER A 84 -16.48 20.63 -24.40
N GLY A 85 -15.17 20.90 -24.29
CA GLY A 85 -14.60 22.25 -24.26
C GLY A 85 -15.00 23.09 -23.02
N ARG A 86 -15.67 22.48 -22.04
CA ARG A 86 -16.16 23.19 -20.84
C ARG A 86 -15.03 23.55 -19.88
N LEU A 87 -13.94 22.79 -19.90
CA LEU A 87 -12.73 23.16 -19.15
C LEU A 87 -12.15 24.49 -19.64
N GLU A 88 -12.04 24.68 -20.95
CA GLU A 88 -11.51 25.92 -21.53
C GLU A 88 -12.47 27.10 -21.34
N GLN A 89 -13.78 26.87 -21.54
CA GLN A 89 -14.80 27.92 -21.41
C GLN A 89 -15.14 28.30 -19.96
N GLY A 90 -15.12 27.33 -19.04
CA GLY A 90 -15.58 27.51 -17.66
C GLY A 90 -14.48 27.79 -16.63
N PHE A 91 -13.27 27.27 -16.83
CA PHE A 91 -12.16 27.41 -15.88
C PHE A 91 -11.03 28.32 -16.39
N GLY A 92 -10.93 28.52 -17.71
CA GLY A 92 -9.83 29.26 -18.36
C GLY A 92 -8.45 28.62 -18.11
N GLN A 93 -7.37 29.24 -18.62
CA GLN A 93 -5.98 28.86 -18.30
C GLN A 93 -5.53 29.33 -16.90
N GLY A 94 -6.47 29.55 -15.97
CA GLY A 94 -6.24 30.20 -14.68
C GLY A 94 -6.03 29.24 -13.50
N PRO A 95 -5.89 29.78 -12.27
CA PRO A 95 -5.69 29.00 -11.04
C PRO A 95 -6.83 28.02 -10.72
N TYR A 96 -8.03 28.25 -11.29
CA TYR A 96 -9.19 27.38 -11.13
C TYR A 96 -9.01 26.00 -11.78
N LEU A 97 -8.26 25.90 -12.89
CA LEU A 97 -7.93 24.60 -13.50
C LEU A 97 -7.01 23.78 -12.58
N VAL A 98 -6.04 24.43 -11.95
CA VAL A 98 -5.14 23.78 -10.98
C VAL A 98 -5.92 23.29 -9.76
N LEU A 99 -6.82 24.12 -9.22
CA LEU A 99 -7.71 23.73 -8.12
C LEU A 99 -8.61 22.55 -8.50
N TYR A 100 -9.17 22.55 -9.70
CA TYR A 100 -9.96 21.44 -10.21
C TYR A 100 -9.14 20.14 -10.32
N LEU A 101 -7.94 20.20 -10.90
CA LEU A 101 -7.05 19.04 -11.02
C LEU A 101 -6.63 18.52 -9.63
N LEU A 102 -6.34 19.39 -8.67
CA LEU A 102 -6.03 19.00 -7.29
C LEU A 102 -7.24 18.35 -6.60
N LEU A 103 -8.44 18.89 -6.79
CA LEU A 103 -9.68 18.32 -6.25
C LEU A 103 -9.93 16.93 -6.85
N LEU A 104 -9.81 16.80 -8.17
CA LEU A 104 -9.97 15.53 -8.88
C LEU A 104 -8.95 14.50 -8.41
N LEU A 105 -7.70 14.92 -8.21
CA LEU A 105 -6.63 14.07 -7.69
C LEU A 105 -6.92 13.61 -6.26
N GLY A 106 -7.42 14.49 -5.40
CA GLY A 106 -7.87 14.13 -4.05
C GLY A 106 -9.04 13.14 -4.07
N LEU A 107 -10.00 13.34 -4.96
CA LEU A 107 -11.18 12.47 -5.08
C LEU A 107 -10.82 11.07 -5.63
N THR A 108 -9.94 11.03 -6.63
CA THR A 108 -9.42 9.77 -7.20
C THR A 108 -8.58 9.00 -6.18
N ALA A 109 -7.76 9.69 -5.38
CA ALA A 109 -7.07 9.07 -4.24
C ALA A 109 -8.09 8.53 -3.23
N LEU A 110 -9.09 9.30 -2.81
CA LEU A 110 -10.11 8.83 -1.87
C LEU A 110 -10.83 7.58 -2.39
N CYS A 111 -11.20 7.57 -3.67
CA CYS A 111 -11.80 6.40 -4.34
C CYS A 111 -10.89 5.18 -4.28
N ASP A 112 -9.58 5.35 -4.57
CA ASP A 112 -8.58 4.29 -4.45
C ASP A 112 -8.46 3.75 -3.02
N ALA A 113 -8.54 4.62 -2.00
CA ALA A 113 -8.50 4.19 -0.60
C ALA A 113 -9.74 3.38 -0.20
N VAL A 114 -10.92 3.84 -0.63
CA VAL A 114 -12.19 3.17 -0.37
C VAL A 114 -12.21 1.78 -0.99
N LEU A 115 -11.78 1.66 -2.26
CA LEU A 115 -11.69 0.39 -2.97
C LEU A 115 -10.66 -0.55 -2.32
N ALA A 116 -9.50 -0.02 -1.91
CA ALA A 116 -8.49 -0.78 -1.21
C ALA A 116 -9.01 -1.39 0.10
N ALA A 117 -9.67 -0.57 0.91
CA ALA A 117 -10.24 -0.98 2.19
C ALA A 117 -11.38 -1.99 1.99
N ALA A 118 -12.22 -1.81 0.97
CA ALA A 118 -13.32 -2.74 0.66
C ALA A 118 -12.79 -4.11 0.21
N LEU A 119 -11.81 -4.15 -0.71
CA LEU A 119 -11.17 -5.38 -1.16
C LEU A 119 -10.36 -6.06 -0.05
N ALA A 120 -9.76 -5.29 0.85
CA ALA A 120 -9.09 -5.83 2.02
C ALA A 120 -10.12 -6.46 2.98
N ALA A 121 -11.19 -5.76 3.32
CA ALA A 121 -12.25 -6.25 4.20
C ALA A 121 -12.90 -7.53 3.64
N ALA A 122 -13.18 -7.57 2.34
CA ALA A 122 -13.76 -8.74 1.67
C ALA A 122 -12.86 -9.98 1.74
N ARG A 123 -11.53 -9.81 1.72
CA ARG A 123 -10.58 -10.93 1.75
C ARG A 123 -10.26 -11.41 3.15
N THR A 124 -10.15 -10.49 4.10
CA THR A 124 -9.69 -10.83 5.46
C THR A 124 -10.84 -11.01 6.43
N GLY A 125 -12.06 -10.58 6.09
CA GLY A 125 -13.19 -10.52 7.00
C GLY A 125 -13.05 -9.44 8.09
N TRP A 126 -12.10 -8.52 7.93
CA TRP A 126 -11.83 -7.48 8.93
C TRP A 126 -12.82 -6.32 8.86
N PRO A 127 -12.99 -5.58 9.97
CA PRO A 127 -13.81 -4.38 9.97
C PRO A 127 -13.26 -3.33 9.00
N TYR A 128 -14.16 -2.75 8.21
CA TYR A 128 -13.84 -1.76 7.19
C TYR A 128 -13.21 -0.47 7.75
N GLY A 129 -13.63 -0.02 8.94
CA GLY A 129 -13.20 1.24 9.53
C GLY A 129 -11.69 1.35 9.77
N PRO A 130 -11.06 0.42 10.52
CA PRO A 130 -9.61 0.42 10.73
C PRO A 130 -8.82 0.31 9.42
N LEU A 131 -9.30 -0.50 8.47
CA LEU A 131 -8.67 -0.67 7.15
C LEU A 131 -8.70 0.64 6.34
N LEU A 132 -9.83 1.33 6.31
CA LEU A 132 -9.95 2.62 5.62
C LEU A 132 -9.05 3.67 6.27
N ARG A 133 -8.99 3.70 7.60
CA ARG A 133 -8.11 4.62 8.34
C ARG A 133 -6.64 4.37 8.03
N ASP A 134 -6.22 3.12 7.94
CA ASP A 134 -4.86 2.75 7.57
C ASP A 134 -4.51 3.17 6.15
N GLU A 135 -5.43 2.96 5.20
CA GLU A 135 -5.21 3.35 3.81
C GLU A 135 -5.18 4.87 3.63
N LEU A 136 -6.09 5.61 4.28
CA LEU A 136 -6.09 7.09 4.26
C LEU A 136 -4.80 7.67 4.85
N ARG A 137 -4.31 7.11 5.97
CA ARG A 137 -3.01 7.52 6.54
C ARG A 137 -1.85 7.18 5.62
N ALA A 138 -1.89 6.03 4.93
CA ALA A 138 -0.87 5.67 3.95
C ALA A 138 -0.89 6.61 2.73
N GLN A 139 -2.07 7.10 2.33
CA GLN A 139 -2.24 8.05 1.24
C GLN A 139 -1.67 9.44 1.54
N LEU A 140 -1.83 9.94 2.77
CA LEU A 140 -1.24 11.22 3.20
C LEU A 140 0.30 11.24 3.09
N GLY A 141 0.95 10.07 3.10
CA GLY A 141 2.36 9.94 2.78
C GLY A 141 2.60 9.75 1.28
N ILE A 142 2.93 8.50 0.92
CA ILE A 142 3.43 8.09 -0.40
C ILE A 142 2.39 8.26 -1.51
N GLY A 143 1.10 8.13 -1.19
CA GLY A 143 0.01 8.27 -2.17
C GLY A 143 -0.03 9.66 -2.80
N SER A 144 0.19 10.72 -2.00
CA SER A 144 0.25 12.10 -2.48
C SER A 144 1.41 12.32 -3.46
N ALA A 145 2.58 11.71 -3.23
CA ALA A 145 3.75 11.83 -4.09
C ALA A 145 3.53 11.18 -5.46
N ILE A 146 2.89 9.99 -5.51
CA ILE A 146 2.56 9.30 -6.76
C ILE A 146 1.55 10.11 -7.58
N CYS A 147 0.52 10.63 -6.90
CA CYS A 147 -0.51 11.47 -7.51
C CYS A 147 0.08 12.77 -8.06
N ALA A 148 0.92 13.46 -7.28
CA ALA A 148 1.62 14.66 -7.72
C ALA A 148 2.53 14.38 -8.92
N THR A 149 3.23 13.24 -8.92
CA THR A 149 4.10 12.84 -10.04
C THR A 149 3.29 12.58 -11.32
N GLY A 150 2.09 11.99 -11.22
CA GLY A 150 1.20 11.80 -12.36
C GLY A 150 0.76 13.12 -13.01
N VAL A 151 0.43 14.13 -12.19
CA VAL A 151 0.06 15.47 -12.68
C VAL A 151 1.26 16.18 -13.33
N VAL A 152 2.41 16.17 -12.66
CA VAL A 152 3.64 16.77 -13.19
C VAL A 152 4.08 16.05 -14.47
N MET A 153 3.88 14.74 -14.57
CA MET A 153 4.17 13.97 -15.78
C MET A 153 3.24 14.35 -16.93
N THR A 154 1.96 14.56 -16.65
CA THR A 154 0.97 15.01 -17.66
C THR A 154 1.33 16.40 -18.21
N LEU A 155 1.66 17.35 -17.33
CA LEU A 155 2.11 18.70 -17.73
C LEU A 155 3.49 18.68 -18.39
N GLY A 156 4.37 17.78 -17.94
CA GLY A 156 5.75 17.65 -18.41
C GLY A 156 5.86 17.08 -19.81
N VAL A 157 4.95 16.19 -20.23
CA VAL A 157 4.91 15.67 -21.60
C VAL A 157 4.71 16.81 -22.62
N ALA A 158 3.85 17.78 -22.31
CA ALA A 158 3.58 18.93 -23.19
C ALA A 158 4.81 19.84 -23.41
N VAL A 159 5.78 19.84 -22.48
CA VAL A 159 6.99 20.69 -22.54
C VAL A 159 8.23 19.90 -22.98
N ALA A 160 8.39 18.68 -22.47
CA ALA A 160 9.60 17.88 -22.62
C ALA A 160 9.46 16.72 -23.64
N GLY A 161 8.26 16.48 -24.17
CA GLY A 161 7.98 15.38 -25.08
C GLY A 161 8.43 14.04 -24.50
N LEU A 162 9.13 13.23 -25.30
CA LEU A 162 9.56 11.88 -24.90
C LEU A 162 10.58 11.86 -23.74
N TRP A 163 11.26 12.99 -23.45
CA TRP A 163 12.19 13.10 -22.32
C TRP A 163 11.50 13.09 -20.95
N ALA A 164 10.19 13.32 -20.90
CA ALA A 164 9.41 13.13 -19.69
C ALA A 164 9.52 11.67 -19.19
N LEU A 165 9.60 10.69 -20.09
CA LEU A 165 9.65 9.27 -19.73
C LEU A 165 10.84 8.92 -18.81
N PRO A 166 12.12 9.14 -19.19
CA PRO A 166 13.24 8.83 -18.30
C PRO A 166 13.22 9.67 -17.02
N VAL A 167 12.83 10.94 -17.10
CA VAL A 167 12.80 11.86 -15.95
C VAL A 167 11.82 11.41 -14.87
N PHE A 168 10.65 10.87 -15.23
CA PHE A 168 9.67 10.37 -14.26
C PHE A 168 9.83 8.88 -13.95
N CYS A 169 10.27 8.06 -14.92
CA CYS A 169 10.50 6.63 -14.69
C CYS A 169 11.62 6.38 -13.68
N VAL A 170 12.72 7.14 -13.71
CA VAL A 170 13.87 6.90 -12.83
C VAL A 170 13.50 7.08 -11.34
N PRO A 171 12.90 8.20 -10.89
CA PRO A 171 12.45 8.36 -9.51
C PRO A 171 11.40 7.35 -9.08
N LEU A 172 10.47 6.97 -9.98
CA LEU A 172 9.44 5.97 -9.68
C LEU A 172 10.03 4.55 -9.56
N LEU A 173 11.04 4.21 -10.37
CA LEU A 173 11.82 2.99 -10.23
C LEU A 173 12.60 2.96 -8.92
N LEU A 174 13.26 4.06 -8.56
CA LEU A 174 13.97 4.17 -7.27
C LEU A 174 13.00 4.00 -6.09
N THR A 175 11.82 4.60 -6.18
CA THR A 175 10.74 4.46 -5.20
C THR A 175 10.29 2.99 -5.10
N GLN A 176 10.07 2.33 -6.24
CA GLN A 176 9.68 0.92 -6.29
C GLN A 176 10.76 -0.02 -5.71
N LEU A 177 12.03 0.23 -6.02
CA LEU A 177 13.17 -0.50 -5.46
C LEU A 177 13.26 -0.27 -3.95
N SER A 178 13.07 0.95 -3.49
CA SER A 178 13.07 1.31 -2.07
C SER A 178 11.99 0.56 -1.30
N PHE A 179 10.76 0.48 -1.83
CA PHE A 179 9.70 -0.32 -1.23
C PHE A 179 10.04 -1.80 -1.15
N HIS A 180 10.62 -2.35 -2.21
CA HIS A 180 11.04 -3.76 -2.21
C HIS A 180 12.10 -4.03 -1.13
N ARG A 181 13.06 -3.11 -0.97
CA ARG A 181 14.09 -3.19 0.07
C ARG A 181 13.49 -3.07 1.47
N ILE A 182 12.56 -2.14 1.70
CA ILE A 182 11.90 -1.98 3.00
C ILE A 182 11.12 -3.25 3.39
N ALA A 183 10.42 -3.88 2.44
CA ALA A 183 9.70 -5.13 2.69
C ALA A 183 10.66 -6.29 3.06
N ALA A 184 11.80 -6.37 2.39
CA ALA A 184 12.85 -7.34 2.72
C ALA A 184 13.40 -7.11 4.14
N ILE A 185 13.73 -5.86 4.48
CA ILE A 185 14.22 -5.48 5.81
C ILE A 185 13.22 -5.86 6.91
N ARG A 186 11.92 -5.59 6.71
CA ARG A 186 10.88 -5.97 7.67
C ARG A 186 10.81 -7.48 7.89
N THR A 187 11.01 -8.27 6.83
CA THR A 187 11.04 -9.73 6.93
C THR A 187 12.21 -10.20 7.78
N THR A 188 13.41 -9.71 7.49
CA THR A 188 14.61 -10.02 8.27
C THR A 188 14.46 -9.58 9.73
N TYR A 189 13.92 -8.39 9.98
CA TYR A 189 13.68 -7.89 11.33
C TYR A 189 12.74 -8.80 12.14
N ARG A 190 11.63 -9.24 11.53
CA ARG A 190 10.71 -10.20 12.16
C ARG A 190 11.39 -11.55 12.44
N GLN A 191 12.25 -12.02 11.54
CA GLN A 191 13.03 -13.24 11.76
C GLN A 191 14.00 -13.07 12.93
N THR A 192 14.70 -11.94 13.03
CA THR A 192 15.59 -11.63 14.15
C THR A 192 14.83 -11.65 15.48
N ILE A 193 13.68 -10.95 15.56
CA ILE A 193 12.83 -10.95 16.76
C ILE A 193 12.39 -12.37 17.13
N THR A 194 11.95 -13.15 16.14
CA THR A 194 11.49 -14.53 16.37
C THR A 194 12.62 -15.43 16.87
N SER A 195 13.84 -15.25 16.33
CA SER A 195 15.02 -15.98 16.79
C SER A 195 15.41 -15.60 18.21
N LEU A 196 15.32 -14.32 18.57
CA LEU A 196 15.59 -13.83 19.91
C LEU A 196 14.58 -14.37 20.93
N ALA A 197 13.30 -14.38 20.58
CA ALA A 197 12.25 -15.00 21.37
C ALA A 197 12.49 -16.51 21.57
N ARG A 198 12.97 -17.21 20.53
CA ARG A 198 13.31 -18.64 20.65
C ARG A 198 14.52 -18.88 21.56
N ALA A 199 15.43 -17.92 21.70
CA ALA A 199 16.59 -18.06 22.57
C ALA A 199 16.17 -18.22 24.05
N THR A 200 15.11 -17.51 24.49
CA THR A 200 14.59 -17.65 25.87
C THR A 200 13.96 -19.03 26.11
N GLU A 201 13.31 -19.60 25.08
CA GLU A 201 12.78 -20.97 25.12
C GLU A 201 13.92 -22.00 25.23
N ILE A 202 15.00 -21.82 24.47
CA ILE A 202 16.18 -22.72 24.48
C ILE A 202 16.94 -22.65 25.80
N ALA A 203 17.06 -21.45 26.38
CA ALA A 203 17.66 -21.25 27.70
C ALA A 203 16.82 -21.87 28.84
N GLY A 204 15.63 -22.40 28.53
CA GLY A 204 14.76 -23.05 29.49
C GLY A 204 13.98 -22.08 30.37
N TYR A 205 13.93 -20.80 30.03
CA TYR A 205 13.17 -19.80 30.81
C TYR A 205 11.68 -19.83 30.48
N THR A 206 11.31 -20.31 29.30
CA THR A 206 9.91 -20.41 28.87
C THR A 206 9.65 -21.71 28.14
N ARG A 207 8.37 -22.12 28.09
CA ARG A 207 7.97 -23.32 27.35
C ARG A 207 8.12 -23.12 25.84
N PRO A 208 8.51 -24.16 25.07
CA PRO A 208 8.59 -24.07 23.61
C PRO A 208 7.30 -23.55 22.96
N GLY A 209 7.46 -22.60 22.05
CA GLY A 209 6.38 -21.91 21.35
C GLY A 209 5.50 -21.01 22.21
N HIS A 210 5.84 -20.73 23.47
CA HIS A 210 5.05 -19.88 24.35
C HIS A 210 4.87 -18.48 23.76
N SER A 211 5.96 -17.78 23.43
CA SER A 211 5.92 -16.41 22.90
C SER A 211 5.15 -16.32 21.59
N ARG A 212 5.21 -17.36 20.74
CA ARG A 212 4.41 -17.43 19.51
C ARG A 212 2.92 -17.57 19.78
N ARG A 213 2.52 -18.39 20.77
CA ARG A 213 1.10 -18.52 21.16
C ARG A 213 0.57 -17.23 21.79
N VAL A 214 1.37 -16.59 22.65
CA VAL A 214 1.03 -15.28 23.23
C VAL A 214 0.86 -14.23 22.14
N ALA A 215 1.82 -14.11 21.22
CA ALA A 215 1.72 -13.17 20.10
C ALA A 215 0.49 -13.43 19.22
N ALA A 216 0.18 -14.69 18.91
CA ALA A 216 -1.00 -15.04 18.13
C ALA A 216 -2.31 -14.64 18.84
N LEU A 217 -2.42 -14.91 20.15
CA LEU A 217 -3.60 -14.56 20.94
C LEU A 217 -3.73 -13.04 21.12
N SER A 218 -2.64 -12.35 21.46
CA SER A 218 -2.61 -10.89 21.57
C SER A 218 -3.04 -10.21 20.26
N CYS A 219 -2.55 -10.70 19.11
CA CYS A 219 -2.98 -10.20 17.81
C CYS A 219 -4.45 -10.51 17.51
N ALA A 220 -4.99 -11.65 17.95
CA ALA A 220 -6.40 -11.97 17.79
C ALA A 220 -7.29 -10.99 18.59
N VAL A 221 -6.96 -10.77 19.87
CA VAL A 221 -7.66 -9.79 20.72
C VAL A 221 -7.52 -8.38 20.15
N GLY A 222 -6.32 -7.98 19.73
CA GLY A 222 -6.09 -6.68 19.12
C GLY A 222 -6.93 -6.43 17.87
N ARG A 223 -7.19 -7.48 17.07
CA ARG A 223 -8.08 -7.38 15.90
C ARG A 223 -9.53 -7.14 16.31
N GLU A 224 -10.01 -7.85 17.32
CA GLU A 224 -11.37 -7.64 17.86
C GLU A 224 -11.54 -6.23 18.44
N LEU A 225 -10.48 -5.68 19.01
CA LEU A 225 -10.43 -4.30 19.50
C LEU A 225 -10.28 -3.25 18.38
N GLY A 226 -10.17 -3.67 17.11
CA GLY A 226 -10.09 -2.77 15.96
C GLY A 226 -8.74 -2.08 15.80
N LEU A 227 -7.65 -2.67 16.32
CA LEU A 227 -6.30 -2.16 16.09
C LEU A 227 -5.93 -2.20 14.61
N SER A 228 -5.20 -1.17 14.16
CA SER A 228 -4.61 -1.09 12.83
C SER A 228 -3.59 -2.20 12.58
N GLU A 229 -3.27 -2.46 11.31
CA GLU A 229 -2.24 -3.45 10.96
C GLU A 229 -0.85 -3.04 11.52
N ARG A 230 -0.60 -1.74 11.59
CA ARG A 230 0.64 -1.20 12.18
C ARG A 230 0.68 -1.44 13.68
N GLU A 231 -0.40 -1.16 14.39
CA GLU A 231 -0.51 -1.42 15.84
C GLU A 231 -0.39 -2.92 16.13
N LEU A 232 -1.02 -3.77 15.32
CA LEU A 232 -0.91 -5.22 15.44
C LEU A 232 0.50 -5.74 15.19
N THR A 233 1.24 -5.14 14.25
CA THR A 233 2.65 -5.49 14.03
C THR A 233 3.50 -5.16 15.26
N VAL A 234 3.27 -3.99 15.87
CA VAL A 234 3.95 -3.60 17.12
C VAL A 234 3.58 -4.53 18.27
N LEU A 235 2.29 -4.87 18.40
CA LEU A 235 1.79 -5.80 19.41
C LEU A 235 2.39 -7.21 19.23
N GLU A 236 2.49 -7.71 18.00
CA GLU A 236 3.14 -8.99 17.70
C GLU A 236 4.60 -8.98 18.18
N TYR A 237 5.35 -7.93 17.85
CA TYR A 237 6.76 -7.81 18.25
C TYR A 237 6.93 -7.68 19.77
N ALA A 238 6.08 -6.89 20.42
CA ALA A 238 6.09 -6.75 21.87
C ALA A 238 5.79 -8.10 22.56
N ALA A 239 4.77 -8.81 22.10
CA ALA A 239 4.40 -10.12 22.64
C ALA A 239 5.48 -11.19 22.42
N LEU A 240 6.16 -11.18 21.25
CA LEU A 240 7.27 -12.10 20.99
C LEU A 240 8.46 -11.87 21.93
N MET A 241 8.76 -10.61 22.24
CA MET A 241 9.94 -10.23 23.02
C MET A 241 9.69 -10.08 24.52
N HIS A 242 8.46 -10.27 25.01
CA HIS A 242 8.10 -9.89 26.39
C HIS A 242 8.98 -10.54 27.48
N ASP A 243 9.46 -11.76 27.27
CA ASP A 243 10.31 -12.50 28.21
C ASP A 243 11.83 -12.33 27.95
N ILE A 244 12.24 -11.51 26.98
CA ILE A 244 13.66 -11.39 26.61
C ILE A 244 14.55 -10.92 27.78
N GLY A 245 13.99 -10.13 28.68
CA GLY A 245 14.70 -9.63 29.87
C GLY A 245 15.17 -10.73 30.82
N GLN A 246 14.57 -11.93 30.78
CA GLN A 246 14.98 -13.07 31.60
C GLN A 246 16.41 -13.54 31.26
N LEU A 247 16.92 -13.25 30.06
CA LEU A 247 18.31 -13.53 29.67
C LEU A 247 19.35 -12.74 30.48
N SER A 248 18.95 -11.63 31.10
CA SER A 248 19.84 -10.77 31.90
C SER A 248 19.87 -11.13 33.39
N LEU A 249 19.04 -12.09 33.83
CA LEU A 249 18.99 -12.51 35.22
C LEU A 249 20.17 -13.43 35.56
N VAL A 250 20.81 -13.17 36.71
CA VAL A 250 21.92 -14.00 37.22
C VAL A 250 21.39 -15.32 37.77
N ASP A 251 20.20 -15.31 38.39
CA ASP A 251 19.49 -16.50 38.86
C ASP A 251 18.05 -16.50 38.31
N PRO A 252 17.85 -16.95 37.07
CA PRO A 252 16.54 -16.98 36.42
C PRO A 252 15.68 -18.15 36.94
N VAL A 253 14.42 -17.85 37.25
CA VAL A 253 13.43 -18.87 37.59
C VAL A 253 13.20 -19.79 36.39
N ARG A 254 13.54 -21.09 36.53
CA ARG A 254 13.45 -22.10 35.45
C ARG A 254 12.06 -22.30 34.84
N ALA A 255 10.99 -21.92 35.53
CA ALA A 255 9.63 -21.98 35.00
C ALA A 255 9.15 -20.63 34.39
N GLY A 256 10.03 -19.62 34.37
CA GLY A 256 9.78 -18.28 33.86
C GLY A 256 8.99 -17.39 34.84
N ALA A 257 8.70 -16.16 34.42
CA ALA A 257 7.95 -15.17 35.20
C ALA A 257 6.49 -15.56 35.53
N THR A 258 6.01 -16.71 35.05
CA THR A 258 4.67 -17.25 35.32
C THR A 258 4.68 -18.43 36.29
N ALA A 259 5.82 -18.73 36.90
CA ALA A 259 5.92 -19.72 37.96
C ALA A 259 5.06 -19.30 39.16
N GLY A 260 4.26 -20.22 39.70
CA GLY A 260 3.52 -19.98 40.94
C GLY A 260 4.48 -19.78 42.12
N LEU A 261 4.11 -18.88 43.03
CA LEU A 261 4.87 -18.68 44.27
C LEU A 261 4.82 -19.96 45.12
N PRO A 262 5.91 -20.30 45.84
CA PRO A 262 5.88 -21.35 46.84
C PRO A 262 4.77 -21.09 47.87
N PRO A 263 4.14 -22.11 48.45
CA PRO A 263 3.04 -21.93 49.42
C PRO A 263 3.45 -21.20 50.71
N ALA A 264 4.75 -21.01 50.96
CA ALA A 264 5.25 -20.18 52.06
C ALA A 264 5.29 -18.68 51.73
N GLU A 265 5.16 -18.31 50.47
CA GLU A 265 5.29 -16.95 49.93
C GLU A 265 4.06 -16.49 49.14
N ALA A 266 3.05 -17.36 48.96
CA ALA A 266 1.78 -17.10 48.29
C ALA A 266 0.69 -16.64 49.27
#